data_AF-A0A3P8NPR1-F1
#
_entry.id   AF-A0A3P8NPR1-F1
#
_cell.length_a   1.000
_cell.length_b   1.000
_cell.length_c   1.000
_cell.angle_alpha   90.00
_cell.angle_beta   90.00
_cell.angle_gamma   90.00
#
_symmetry.space_group_name_H-M   'P 1'
#
loop_
_entity.id
_entity.type
_entity.pdbx_description
1 polymer ?
#
loop_
_entity_poly.entity_id
_entity_poly.type
_entity_poly.pdbx_seq_one_letter_code
_entity_poly.pdbx_strand_id
1 'polypeptide(L)'
;MREAALLLTHCLLVCLLLSSSQAARQGQDLRCGACRALVDEMEWAISQIDPKKMIQTGSFRINPDGSQSIREVPLARSEGNLLELMESICERMGDYGERTDPSTNRKSYVRIKSRSGEAMDLSEASLDSRVTASMKFACETIVEQHEDEIIEFFAHETDNVKDKLCSKRTDLCDHALKMTHDEL
;
A
#
# COMPACT_ATOMS: atom_id res chain seq x y z
N MET A 1 37.18 -22.04 30.78
CA MET A 1 37.28 -21.57 29.37
C MET A 1 36.17 -22.09 28.47
N ARG A 2 35.82 -23.39 28.52
CA ARG A 2 34.76 -23.99 27.68
C ARG A 2 33.34 -23.45 27.98
N GLU A 3 33.03 -23.24 29.25
CA GLU A 3 31.76 -22.65 29.73
C GLU A 3 31.56 -21.21 29.22
N ALA A 4 32.60 -20.38 29.31
CA ALA A 4 32.59 -19.00 28.83
C ALA A 4 32.44 -18.93 27.30
N ALA A 5 33.04 -19.87 26.57
CA ALA A 5 32.88 -19.99 25.11
C ALA A 5 31.45 -20.40 24.73
N LEU A 6 30.84 -21.35 25.46
CA LEU A 6 29.45 -21.76 25.25
C LEU A 6 28.47 -20.62 25.52
N LEU A 7 28.65 -19.88 26.63
CA LEU A 7 27.84 -18.71 26.95
C LEU A 7 27.97 -17.59 25.91
N LEU A 8 29.19 -17.31 25.41
CA LEU A 8 29.41 -16.36 24.32
C LEU A 8 28.72 -16.80 23.03
N THR A 9 28.82 -18.08 22.66
CA THR A 9 28.13 -18.59 21.46
C THR A 9 26.61 -18.50 21.55
N HIS A 10 26.03 -18.81 22.71
CA HIS A 10 24.59 -18.65 22.93
C HIS A 10 24.17 -17.18 22.92
N CYS A 11 24.96 -16.29 23.51
CA CYS A 11 24.67 -14.86 23.50
C CYS A 11 24.71 -14.30 22.07
N LEU A 12 25.70 -14.70 21.26
CA LEU A 12 25.78 -14.32 19.84
C LEU A 12 24.60 -14.87 19.04
N LEU A 13 24.20 -16.13 19.27
CA LEU A 13 23.05 -16.75 18.60
C LEU A 13 21.74 -16.01 18.94
N VAL A 14 21.53 -15.68 20.22
CA VAL A 14 20.36 -14.93 20.68
C VAL A 14 20.34 -13.52 20.08
N CYS A 15 21.48 -12.83 20.04
CA CYS A 15 21.59 -11.52 19.41
C CYS A 15 21.26 -11.56 17.91
N LEU A 16 21.71 -12.61 17.20
CA LEU A 16 21.39 -12.84 15.78
C LEU A 16 19.89 -13.10 15.54
N LEU A 17 19.24 -13.85 16.44
CA LEU A 17 17.79 -14.11 16.35
C LEU A 17 16.97 -12.84 16.65
N LEU A 18 17.40 -12.04 17.62
CA LEU A 18 16.74 -10.77 17.96
C LEU A 18 16.89 -9.71 16.85
N SER A 19 18.04 -9.63 16.19
CA SER A 19 18.26 -8.67 15.10
C SER A 19 17.47 -9.03 13.84
N SER A 20 17.45 -10.31 13.46
CA SER A 20 16.65 -10.80 12.33
C SER A 20 15.15 -10.58 12.55
N SER A 21 14.65 -10.81 13.77
CA SER A 21 13.25 -10.56 14.12
C SER A 21 12.87 -9.08 13.97
N GLN A 22 13.74 -8.16 14.38
CA GLN A 22 13.50 -6.72 14.24
C GLN A 22 13.53 -6.26 12.78
N ALA A 23 14.49 -6.77 11.99
CA ALA A 23 14.58 -6.45 10.57
C ALA A 23 13.37 -6.97 9.79
N ALA A 24 12.89 -8.18 10.09
CA ALA A 24 11.67 -8.73 9.51
C ALA A 24 10.45 -7.86 9.82
N ARG A 25 10.32 -7.42 11.08
CA ARG A 25 9.22 -6.54 11.51
C ARG A 25 9.26 -5.17 10.83
N GLN A 26 10.44 -4.57 10.69
CA GLN A 26 10.61 -3.31 9.97
C GLN A 26 10.23 -3.43 8.49
N GLY A 27 10.58 -4.54 7.85
CA GLY A 27 10.16 -4.83 6.47
C GLY A 27 8.64 -4.98 6.34
N GLN A 28 8.00 -5.60 7.33
CA GLN A 28 6.55 -5.75 7.37
C GLN A 28 5.84 -4.40 7.61
N ASP A 29 6.31 -3.58 8.55
CA ASP A 29 5.75 -2.25 8.82
C ASP A 29 5.82 -1.36 7.55
N LEU A 30 6.92 -1.42 6.79
CA LEU A 30 7.07 -0.73 5.50
C LEU A 30 6.04 -1.20 4.47
N ARG A 31 5.91 -2.52 4.28
CA ARG A 31 4.95 -3.08 3.31
C ARG A 31 3.50 -2.78 3.70
N CYS A 32 3.18 -2.86 4.99
CA CYS A 32 1.87 -2.50 5.49
C CYS A 32 1.58 -1.01 5.24
N GLY A 33 2.53 -0.13 5.55
CA GLY A 33 2.43 1.29 5.26
C GLY A 33 2.21 1.55 3.77
N ALA A 34 2.99 0.89 2.90
CA ALA A 34 2.88 1.02 1.44
C ALA A 34 1.53 0.57 0.91
N CYS A 35 1.01 -0.57 1.38
CA CYS A 35 -0.32 -1.02 0.97
C CYS A 35 -1.42 -0.03 1.42
N ARG A 36 -1.36 0.45 2.66
CA ARG A 36 -2.35 1.41 3.17
C ARG A 36 -2.32 2.73 2.40
N ALA A 37 -1.12 3.24 2.14
CA ALA A 37 -0.91 4.44 1.31
C ALA A 37 -1.43 4.24 -0.12
N LEU A 38 -1.14 3.09 -0.75
CA LEU A 38 -1.64 2.75 -2.07
C LEU A 38 -3.17 2.79 -2.10
N VAL A 39 -3.83 2.14 -1.15
CA VAL A 39 -5.30 2.14 -1.04
C VAL A 39 -5.85 3.56 -0.86
N ASP A 40 -5.27 4.35 0.04
CA ASP A 40 -5.69 5.74 0.27
C ASP A 40 -5.57 6.62 -0.97
N GLU A 41 -4.48 6.46 -1.73
CA GLU A 41 -4.28 7.20 -2.97
C GLU A 41 -5.18 6.70 -4.11
N MET A 42 -5.49 5.39 -4.15
CA MET A 42 -6.44 4.82 -5.11
C MET A 42 -7.85 5.36 -4.86
N GLU A 43 -8.33 5.31 -3.62
CA GLU A 43 -9.65 5.86 -3.24
C GLU A 43 -9.73 7.35 -3.58
N TRP A 44 -8.69 8.12 -3.24
CA TRP A 44 -8.63 9.53 -3.59
C TRP A 44 -8.64 9.75 -5.11
N ALA A 45 -7.76 9.09 -5.86
CA ALA A 45 -7.66 9.25 -7.31
C ALA A 45 -8.97 8.88 -8.03
N ILE A 46 -9.64 7.81 -7.58
CA ILE A 46 -10.96 7.41 -8.07
C ILE A 46 -12.00 8.50 -7.79
N SER A 47 -11.97 9.12 -6.59
CA SER A 47 -12.91 10.21 -6.25
C SER A 47 -12.73 11.48 -7.10
N GLN A 48 -11.56 11.66 -7.71
CA GLN A 48 -11.30 12.79 -8.62
C GLN A 48 -11.87 12.56 -10.03
N ILE A 49 -12.28 11.34 -10.37
CA ILE A 49 -12.82 11.00 -11.69
C ILE A 49 -14.33 11.26 -11.71
N ASP A 50 -14.83 11.87 -12.78
CA ASP A 50 -16.27 12.10 -12.97
C ASP A 50 -17.04 10.76 -12.96
N PRO A 51 -17.96 10.53 -12.00
CA PRO A 51 -18.72 9.28 -11.90
C PRO A 51 -19.63 9.02 -13.11
N LYS A 52 -19.92 10.04 -13.93
CA LYS A 52 -20.73 9.89 -15.16
C LYS A 52 -19.90 9.50 -16.38
N LYS A 53 -18.57 9.54 -16.28
CA LYS A 53 -17.69 9.22 -17.40
C LYS A 53 -17.64 7.70 -17.60
N MET A 54 -18.27 7.24 -18.68
CA MET A 54 -18.31 5.84 -19.09
C MET A 54 -17.33 5.57 -20.23
N ILE A 55 -16.82 4.35 -20.30
CA ILE A 55 -16.05 3.86 -21.44
C ILE A 55 -16.64 2.56 -21.98
N GLN A 56 -16.45 2.35 -23.28
CA GLN A 56 -16.78 1.09 -23.93
C GLN A 56 -15.62 0.12 -23.77
N THR A 57 -15.90 -1.02 -23.13
CA THR A 57 -14.99 -2.14 -22.97
C THR A 57 -15.58 -3.36 -23.66
N GLY A 58 -14.78 -4.24 -24.23
CA GLY A 58 -15.35 -5.38 -24.94
C GLY A 58 -14.34 -6.15 -25.76
N SER A 59 -14.81 -7.29 -26.25
CA SER A 59 -14.03 -8.14 -27.14
C SER A 59 -13.97 -7.52 -28.54
N PHE A 60 -12.77 -7.47 -29.13
CA PHE A 60 -12.59 -7.12 -30.56
C PHE A 60 -13.16 -8.18 -31.51
N ARG A 61 -13.63 -9.32 -30.99
CA ARG A 61 -14.25 -10.39 -31.80
C ARG A 61 -15.65 -9.97 -32.22
N ILE A 62 -15.89 -10.06 -33.51
CA ILE A 62 -17.19 -9.86 -34.13
C ILE A 62 -17.95 -11.19 -34.08
N ASN A 63 -19.19 -11.15 -33.61
CA ASN A 63 -20.10 -12.28 -33.58
C ASN A 63 -20.49 -12.71 -35.01
N PRO A 64 -20.96 -13.95 -35.21
CA PRO A 64 -21.38 -14.43 -36.53
C PRO A 64 -22.49 -13.59 -37.19
N ASP A 65 -23.25 -12.82 -36.41
CA ASP A 65 -24.30 -11.90 -36.86
C ASP A 65 -23.78 -10.50 -37.26
N GLY A 66 -22.45 -10.27 -37.17
CA GLY A 66 -21.82 -8.99 -37.46
C GLY A 66 -21.84 -8.00 -36.29
N SER A 67 -22.43 -8.35 -35.15
CA SER A 67 -22.41 -7.52 -33.94
C SER A 67 -21.11 -7.69 -33.17
N GLN A 68 -20.78 -6.73 -32.30
CA GLN A 68 -19.65 -6.82 -31.38
C GLN A 68 -20.15 -6.77 -29.95
N SER A 69 -19.62 -7.63 -29.07
CA SER A 69 -19.97 -7.63 -27.64
C SER A 69 -19.25 -6.49 -26.92
N ILE A 70 -19.87 -5.30 -26.93
CA ILE A 70 -19.40 -4.09 -26.24
C ILE A 70 -20.20 -3.92 -24.95
N ARG A 71 -19.51 -3.62 -23.86
CA ARG A 71 -20.06 -3.32 -22.52
C ARG A 71 -19.60 -1.94 -22.07
N GLU A 72 -20.54 -1.12 -21.63
CA GLU A 72 -20.21 0.16 -21.00
C GLU A 72 -19.92 -0.02 -19.50
N VAL A 73 -18.81 0.56 -19.05
CA VAL A 73 -18.39 0.55 -17.64
C VAL A 73 -17.95 1.95 -17.21
N PRO A 74 -18.04 2.29 -15.92
CA PRO A 74 -17.48 3.55 -15.41
C PRO A 74 -15.97 3.59 -15.64
N LEU A 75 -15.45 4.71 -16.14
CA LEU A 75 -14.00 4.88 -16.33
C LEU A 75 -13.25 4.69 -15.01
N ALA A 76 -13.76 5.28 -13.93
CA ALA A 76 -13.08 5.32 -12.64
C ALA A 76 -12.73 3.93 -12.09
N ARG A 77 -13.49 2.90 -12.48
CA ARG A 77 -13.35 1.52 -12.01
C ARG A 77 -13.08 0.54 -13.15
N SER A 78 -12.72 1.02 -14.33
CA SER A 78 -12.33 0.13 -15.41
C SER A 78 -10.92 -0.42 -15.14
N GLU A 79 -10.70 -1.68 -15.47
CA GLU A 79 -9.42 -2.37 -15.24
C GLU A 79 -8.23 -1.57 -15.79
N GLY A 80 -8.32 -1.11 -17.04
CA GLY A 80 -7.28 -0.29 -17.66
C GLY A 80 -6.98 1.01 -16.92
N ASN A 81 -8.01 1.68 -16.39
CA ASN A 81 -7.81 2.90 -15.59
C ASN A 81 -7.21 2.58 -14.22
N LEU A 82 -7.63 1.49 -13.58
CA LEU A 82 -7.06 1.07 -12.29
C LEU A 82 -5.56 0.73 -12.43
N LEU A 83 -5.16 0.06 -13.52
CA LEU A 83 -3.76 -0.22 -13.85
C LEU A 83 -2.94 1.07 -13.97
N GLU A 84 -3.44 2.05 -14.72
CA GLU A 84 -2.77 3.34 -14.89
C GLU A 84 -2.66 4.12 -13.57
N LEU A 85 -3.71 4.08 -12.74
CA LEU A 85 -3.70 4.70 -11.43
C LEU A 85 -2.64 4.09 -10.50
N MET A 86 -2.51 2.76 -10.47
CA MET A 86 -1.52 2.07 -9.64
C MET A 86 -0.08 2.53 -9.97
N GLU A 87 0.27 2.58 -11.26
CA GLU A 87 1.58 3.06 -11.72
C GLU A 87 1.83 4.52 -11.29
N SER A 88 0.86 5.41 -11.57
CA SER A 88 0.94 6.82 -11.19
C SER A 88 1.03 7.05 -9.68
N ILE A 89 0.38 6.20 -8.88
CA ILE A 89 0.40 6.29 -7.43
C ILE A 89 1.74 5.85 -6.86
N CYS A 90 2.31 4.76 -7.36
CA CYS A 90 3.62 4.32 -6.89
C CYS A 90 4.73 5.34 -7.17
N GLU A 91 4.66 6.07 -8.29
CA GLU A 91 5.56 7.21 -8.56
C GLU A 91 5.45 8.34 -7.51
N ARG A 92 4.26 8.54 -6.94
CA ARG A 92 3.98 9.57 -5.93
C ARG A 92 4.21 9.10 -4.49
N MET A 93 4.65 7.86 -4.27
CA MET A 93 5.01 7.38 -2.93
C MET A 93 6.16 8.16 -2.30
N GLY A 94 6.87 8.99 -3.08
CA GLY A 94 7.81 9.96 -2.53
C GLY A 94 7.20 11.13 -1.76
N ASP A 95 5.87 11.24 -1.73
CA ASP A 95 5.12 12.18 -0.91
C ASP A 95 4.79 11.62 0.48
N TYR A 96 5.39 10.49 0.85
CA TYR A 96 5.28 9.86 2.17
C TYR A 96 6.61 9.91 2.93
N GLY A 97 6.51 10.06 4.25
CA GLY A 97 7.63 10.06 5.19
C GLY A 97 7.40 9.09 6.34
N GLU A 98 8.46 8.82 7.10
CA GLU A 98 8.42 7.90 8.24
C GLU A 98 8.22 8.68 9.55
N ARG A 99 7.24 8.26 10.35
CA ARG A 99 7.01 8.73 11.73
C ARG A 99 7.20 7.55 12.68
N THR A 100 8.04 7.73 13.69
CA THR A 100 8.26 6.71 14.73
C THR A 100 7.37 7.00 15.93
N ASP A 101 6.58 6.01 16.35
CA ASP A 101 5.76 6.10 17.56
C ASP A 101 6.68 6.09 18.80
N PRO A 102 6.66 7.13 19.67
CA PRO A 102 7.51 7.19 20.86
C PRO A 102 7.25 6.07 21.88
N SER A 103 6.03 5.52 21.91
CA SER A 103 5.59 4.51 22.88
C SER A 103 5.93 3.09 22.44
N THR A 104 5.74 2.77 21.16
CA THR A 104 5.97 1.41 20.64
C THR A 104 7.28 1.28 19.86
N ASN A 105 7.96 2.39 19.57
CA ASN A 105 9.13 2.48 18.69
C ASN A 105 8.87 1.83 17.32
N ARG A 106 7.61 1.84 16.85
CA ARG A 106 7.22 1.31 15.54
C ARG A 106 7.18 2.43 14.52
N LYS A 107 7.49 2.08 13.29
CA LYS A 107 7.49 3.00 12.16
C LYS A 107 6.11 3.01 11.52
N SER A 108 5.59 4.21 11.29
CA SER A 108 4.38 4.47 10.54
C SER A 108 4.72 5.38 9.36
N TYR A 109 3.94 5.27 8.29
CA TYR A 109 4.21 6.00 7.05
C TYR A 109 3.06 6.97 6.82
N VAL A 110 3.37 8.26 6.81
CA VAL A 110 2.39 9.35 6.74
C VAL A 110 2.70 10.26 5.58
N ARG A 111 1.66 10.83 4.99
CA ARG A 111 1.79 11.75 3.86
C ARG A 111 2.40 13.06 4.33
N ILE A 112 3.40 13.57 3.61
CA ILE A 112 4.20 14.76 3.95
C ILE A 112 3.99 15.94 3.00
N LYS A 113 3.32 15.71 1.86
CA LYS A 113 2.91 16.78 0.92
C LYS A 113 1.40 16.76 0.79
N SER A 114 0.73 17.90 0.81
CA SER A 114 -0.74 17.96 0.68
C SER A 114 -1.21 17.59 -0.74
N ARG A 115 -2.46 17.09 -0.85
CA ARG A 115 -3.14 16.80 -2.13
C ARG A 115 -3.57 18.10 -2.81
N SER A 116 -3.94 19.09 -1.98
CA SER A 116 -4.55 20.38 -2.35
C SER A 116 -3.59 21.56 -2.18
N GLY A 117 -2.41 21.35 -1.56
CA GLY A 117 -1.45 22.42 -1.26
C GLY A 117 -1.65 23.07 0.12
N GLU A 118 -2.53 22.53 0.95
CA GLU A 118 -2.72 22.97 2.34
C GLU A 118 -1.48 22.70 3.21
N ALA A 119 -1.27 23.56 4.21
CA ALA A 119 -0.21 23.37 5.19
C ALA A 119 -0.48 22.12 6.04
N MET A 120 0.52 21.25 6.14
CA MET A 120 0.47 20.04 6.95
C MET A 120 1.36 20.20 8.18
N ASP A 121 0.95 19.62 9.31
CA ASP A 121 1.83 19.47 10.46
C ASP A 121 2.80 18.31 10.21
N LEU A 122 4.05 18.65 9.91
CA LEU A 122 5.12 17.70 9.60
C LEU A 122 6.11 17.54 10.75
N SER A 123 5.79 18.08 11.94
CA SER A 123 6.72 18.21 13.06
C SER A 123 7.32 16.87 13.55
N GLU A 124 6.67 15.74 13.23
CA GLU A 124 7.10 14.39 13.61
C GLU A 124 7.47 13.46 12.44
N ALA A 125 7.38 13.94 11.20
CA ALA A 125 7.69 13.13 10.02
C ALA A 125 9.15 13.33 9.58
N SER A 126 9.91 12.24 9.51
CA SER A 126 11.27 12.27 8.98
C SER A 126 11.26 12.25 7.46
N LEU A 127 11.99 13.20 6.87
CA LEU A 127 12.18 13.34 5.43
C LEU A 127 13.53 12.75 5.03
N ASP A 128 13.61 11.42 4.97
CA ASP A 128 14.79 10.69 4.50
C ASP A 128 14.55 10.17 3.07
N SER A 129 15.43 10.51 2.13
CA SER A 129 15.33 10.06 0.74
C SER A 129 15.36 8.53 0.61
N ARG A 130 15.97 7.82 1.56
CA ARG A 130 15.95 6.36 1.62
C ARG A 130 14.57 5.83 1.94
N VAL A 131 13.80 6.53 2.79
CA VAL A 131 12.43 6.17 3.13
C VAL A 131 11.54 6.34 1.90
N THR A 132 11.65 7.50 1.24
CA THR A 132 10.96 7.82 -0.02
C THR A 132 11.20 6.73 -1.08
N ALA A 133 12.46 6.35 -1.31
CA ALA A 133 12.82 5.29 -2.25
C ALA A 133 12.29 3.90 -1.83
N SER A 134 12.39 3.57 -0.53
CA SER A 134 11.90 2.29 0.01
C SER A 134 10.38 2.18 -0.12
N MET A 135 9.66 3.28 0.04
CA MET A 135 8.20 3.34 -0.07
C MET A 135 7.75 3.15 -1.52
N LYS A 136 8.41 3.83 -2.46
CA LYS A 136 8.19 3.63 -3.90
C LYS A 136 8.41 2.17 -4.29
N PHE A 137 9.58 1.61 -3.94
CA PHE A 137 9.91 0.23 -4.24
C PHE A 137 8.91 -0.77 -3.62
N ALA A 138 8.48 -0.53 -2.38
CA ALA A 138 7.47 -1.37 -1.73
C ALA A 138 6.12 -1.31 -2.45
N CYS A 139 5.68 -0.13 -2.91
CA CYS A 139 4.45 0.02 -3.69
C CYS A 139 4.53 -0.74 -5.00
N GLU A 140 5.60 -0.56 -5.78
CA GLU A 140 5.82 -1.26 -7.05
C GLU A 140 5.78 -2.77 -6.83
N THR A 141 6.47 -3.27 -5.80
CA THR A 141 6.46 -4.70 -5.45
C THR A 141 5.05 -5.20 -5.11
N ILE A 142 4.26 -4.40 -4.37
CA ILE A 142 2.88 -4.78 -4.00
C ILE A 142 1.99 -4.83 -5.24
N VAL A 143 2.07 -3.83 -6.12
CA VAL A 143 1.29 -3.80 -7.36
C VAL A 143 1.66 -4.99 -8.24
N GLU A 144 2.95 -5.26 -8.44
CA GLU A 144 3.41 -6.41 -9.23
C GLU A 144 2.91 -7.76 -8.68
N GLN A 145 2.81 -7.91 -7.34
CA GLN A 145 2.44 -9.18 -6.70
C GLN A 145 0.93 -9.36 -6.52
N HIS A 146 0.18 -8.26 -6.44
CA HIS A 146 -1.22 -8.26 -6.03
C HIS A 146 -2.13 -7.47 -6.97
N GLU A 147 -1.73 -7.30 -8.23
CA GLU A 147 -2.49 -6.58 -9.26
C GLU A 147 -3.94 -7.09 -9.34
N ASP A 148 -4.12 -8.40 -9.46
CA ASP A 148 -5.43 -9.04 -9.58
C ASP A 148 -6.32 -8.75 -8.35
N GLU A 149 -5.76 -8.85 -7.14
CA GLU A 149 -6.46 -8.51 -5.91
C GLU A 149 -6.83 -7.03 -5.84
N ILE A 150 -5.92 -6.14 -6.22
CA ILE A 150 -6.20 -4.70 -6.19
C ILE A 150 -7.34 -4.39 -7.17
N ILE A 151 -7.30 -4.93 -8.40
CA ILE A 151 -8.36 -4.75 -9.40
C ILE A 151 -9.68 -5.31 -8.88
N GLU A 152 -9.69 -6.51 -8.29
CA GLU A 152 -10.90 -7.14 -7.73
C GLU A 152 -11.58 -6.22 -6.71
N PHE A 153 -10.79 -5.65 -5.79
CA PHE A 153 -11.29 -4.79 -4.71
C PHE A 153 -11.77 -3.41 -5.21
N PHE A 154 -11.15 -2.84 -6.25
CA PHE A 154 -11.50 -1.52 -6.76
C PHE A 154 -12.47 -1.52 -7.95
N ALA A 155 -12.66 -2.65 -8.62
CA ALA A 155 -13.65 -2.80 -9.69
C ALA A 155 -15.09 -2.53 -9.20
N HIS A 156 -15.34 -2.69 -7.90
CA HIS A 156 -16.64 -2.47 -7.27
C HIS A 156 -16.50 -1.63 -6.00
N GLU A 157 -17.55 -0.89 -5.65
CA GLU A 157 -17.60 -0.13 -4.41
C GLU A 157 -17.62 -1.08 -3.21
N THR A 158 -16.59 -1.00 -2.38
CA THR A 158 -16.36 -1.91 -1.27
C THR A 158 -15.96 -1.11 -0.05
N ASP A 159 -16.64 -1.29 1.07
CA ASP A 159 -16.24 -0.64 2.32
C ASP A 159 -15.00 -1.28 2.93
N ASN A 160 -14.18 -0.48 3.61
CA ASN A 160 -12.99 -0.93 4.35
C ASN A 160 -11.99 -1.68 3.47
N VAL A 161 -11.74 -1.20 2.24
CA VAL A 161 -10.76 -1.79 1.30
C VAL A 161 -9.42 -1.94 1.98
N LYS A 162 -8.99 -0.92 2.73
CA LYS A 162 -7.69 -0.90 3.44
C LYS A 162 -7.48 -2.12 4.33
N ASP A 163 -8.45 -2.45 5.18
CA ASP A 163 -8.31 -3.59 6.10
C ASP A 163 -8.50 -4.93 5.41
N LYS A 164 -9.45 -5.01 4.47
CA LYS A 164 -9.72 -6.25 3.75
C LYS A 164 -8.57 -6.62 2.82
N LEU A 165 -8.06 -5.67 2.05
CA LEU A 165 -6.97 -5.88 1.10
C LEU A 165 -5.65 -6.07 1.85
N CYS A 166 -5.20 -5.07 2.61
CA CYS A 166 -3.86 -5.08 3.20
C CYS A 166 -3.68 -6.06 4.36
N SER A 167 -4.76 -6.50 5.01
CA SER A 167 -4.69 -7.47 6.10
C SER A 167 -5.24 -8.83 5.69
N LYS A 168 -6.53 -8.93 5.35
CA LYS A 168 -7.17 -10.25 5.14
C LYS A 168 -6.77 -10.95 3.84
N ARG A 169 -6.50 -10.18 2.79
CA ARG A 169 -6.26 -10.72 1.45
C ARG A 169 -4.77 -10.96 1.18
N THR A 170 -3.90 -10.03 1.59
CA THR A 170 -2.47 -10.05 1.25
C THR A 170 -1.54 -10.31 2.44
N ASP A 171 -2.06 -10.36 3.67
CA ASP A 171 -1.28 -10.56 4.92
C ASP A 171 -0.12 -9.55 5.10
N LEU A 172 -0.16 -8.40 4.43
CA LEU A 172 0.89 -7.37 4.51
C LEU A 172 0.87 -6.65 5.86
N CYS A 173 -0.31 -6.51 6.45
CA CYS A 173 -0.54 -5.89 7.74
C CYS A 173 -1.01 -6.92 8.78
N ASP A 174 -0.40 -6.90 9.96
CA ASP A 174 -0.93 -7.63 11.11
C ASP A 174 -2.31 -7.05 11.48
N HIS A 175 -3.32 -7.92 11.70
CA HIS A 175 -4.60 -7.53 12.31
C HIS A 175 -4.46 -6.87 13.70
N ALA A 176 -3.28 -6.96 14.30
CA ALA A 176 -2.94 -6.34 15.58
C ALA A 176 -2.73 -4.82 15.48
N LEU A 177 -2.58 -4.25 14.28
CA LEU A 177 -2.61 -2.81 14.06
C LEU A 177 -4.06 -2.33 14.04
N LYS A 178 -4.75 -2.44 15.19
CA LYS A 178 -5.86 -1.53 15.50
C LYS A 178 -5.26 -0.14 15.69
N MET A 179 -4.95 0.54 14.59
CA MET A 179 -4.86 1.99 14.60
C MET A 179 -6.29 2.50 14.67
N THR A 180 -6.55 3.40 15.60
CA THR A 180 -7.88 3.93 15.89
C THR A 180 -8.49 4.50 14.61
N HIS A 181 -9.69 4.03 14.30
CA HIS A 181 -10.59 4.61 13.33
C HIS A 181 -11.16 5.89 13.97
N ASP A 182 -10.36 6.95 14.02
CA ASP A 182 -10.81 8.30 14.36
C ASP A 182 -11.12 9.01 13.02
N GLU A 183 -12.29 9.52 12.67
CA GLU A 183 -13.63 9.62 13.26
C GLU A 183 -14.62 9.65 12.07
N LEU A 184 -15.86 9.23 12.30
CA LEU A 184 -16.98 9.26 11.36
C LEU A 184 -17.59 10.67 11.26
#